data_AF-A0A356K323-F1
#
_entry.id   AF-A0A356K323-F1
#
_cell.length_a   1.000
_cell.length_b   1.000
_cell.length_c   1.000
_cell.angle_alpha   90.00
_cell.angle_beta   90.00
_cell.angle_gamma   90.00
#
_symmetry.space_group_name_H-M   'P 1'
#
loop_
_entity.id
_entity.type
_entity.pdbx_description
1 polymer ?
#
loop_
_entity_poly.entity_id
_entity_poly.type
_entity_poly.pdbx_seq_one_letter_code
_entity_poly.pdbx_strand_id
1 'polypeptide(L)'
;MKLNKNGWGLLEFFIFLGIFIFCLLASAFALRKVGLLDENWNFSFYHDQKPTPQEKTDYSEVEENMVSASKKYINDFYNNQLGLDTLHIKVSSLVENNYMSEITDKDGKCSGYISVYVDDNGANVYKPYLKCKSYTTSGYVERHDG
;
A
#
# COMPACT_ATOMS: atom_id res chain seq x y z
N MET A 1 50.30 26.09 21.19
CA MET A 1 49.20 25.11 21.32
C MET A 1 49.70 23.77 20.80
N LYS A 2 49.70 22.73 21.64
CA LYS A 2 50.17 21.39 21.29
C LYS A 2 48.94 20.57 20.86
N LEU A 3 48.74 20.40 19.56
CA LEU A 3 47.64 19.58 19.05
C LEU A 3 48.00 18.10 19.22
N ASN A 4 47.28 17.41 20.10
CA ASN A 4 47.34 15.96 20.25
C ASN A 4 46.88 15.32 18.93
N LYS A 5 47.80 14.71 18.18
CA LYS A 5 47.48 14.00 16.93
C LYS A 5 47.30 12.50 17.21
N ASN A 6 46.24 12.17 17.95
CA ASN A 6 45.71 10.81 17.96
C ASN A 6 44.76 10.69 16.76
N GLY A 7 45.34 10.59 15.57
CA GLY A 7 44.58 10.20 14.39
C GLY A 7 44.05 8.80 14.61
N TRP A 8 42.77 8.60 14.34
CA TRP A 8 42.16 7.27 14.38
C TRP A 8 42.87 6.44 13.29
N GLY A 9 43.42 5.29 13.69
CA GLY A 9 44.19 4.46 12.80
C GLY A 9 43.34 3.96 11.64
N LEU A 10 44.03 3.56 10.57
CA LEU A 10 43.42 2.95 9.40
C LEU A 10 42.64 1.67 9.76
N LEU A 11 42.96 1.03 10.89
CA LEU A 11 42.22 -0.09 11.44
C LEU A 11 40.82 0.31 11.93
N GLU A 12 40.72 1.42 12.67
CA GLU A 12 39.46 1.95 13.17
C GLU A 12 38.53 2.35 12.02
N PHE A 13 39.08 2.86 10.93
CA PHE A 13 38.32 3.12 9.70
C PHE A 13 37.67 1.85 9.13
N PHE A 14 38.39 0.73 9.07
CA PHE A 14 37.84 -0.54 8.60
C PHE A 14 36.78 -1.12 9.54
N ILE A 15 36.91 -0.89 10.85
CA ILE A 15 35.90 -1.32 11.83
C ILE A 15 34.58 -0.59 11.57
N PHE A 16 34.60 0.73 11.37
CA PHE A 16 33.39 1.48 11.03
C PHE A 16 32.79 1.07 9.69
N LEU A 17 33.64 0.82 8.69
CA LEU A 17 33.20 0.34 7.38
C LEU A 17 32.49 -1.02 7.51
N GLY A 18 33.03 -1.93 8.32
CA GLY A 18 32.42 -3.23 8.60
C GLY A 18 31.05 -3.11 9.27
N ILE A 19 30.92 -2.23 10.27
CA ILE A 19 29.63 -1.96 10.93
C ILE A 19 28.62 -1.40 9.94
N PHE A 20 29.04 -0.47 9.07
CA PHE A 20 28.18 0.12 8.05
C PHE A 20 27.62 -0.94 7.08
N ILE A 21 28.49 -1.83 6.58
CA ILE A 21 28.08 -2.93 5.69
C ILE A 21 27.13 -3.89 6.41
N PHE A 22 27.39 -4.20 7.68
CA PHE A 22 26.51 -5.05 8.47
C PHE A 22 25.10 -4.45 8.62
N CYS A 23 24.98 -3.14 8.88
CA CYS A 23 23.69 -2.45 8.93
C CYS A 23 22.94 -2.50 7.58
N LEU A 24 23.64 -2.39 6.44
CA LEU A 24 23.04 -2.53 5.13
C LEU A 24 22.49 -3.94 4.89
N LEU A 25 23.21 -4.97 5.31
CA LEU A 25 22.74 -6.36 5.19
C LEU A 25 21.55 -6.64 6.10
N ALA A 26 21.57 -6.15 7.34
CA ALA A 26 20.47 -6.30 8.29
C ALA A 26 19.19 -5.62 7.81
N SER A 27 19.30 -4.40 7.28
CA SER A 27 18.16 -3.68 6.69
C SER A 27 17.61 -4.39 5.45
N ALA A 28 18.47 -4.87 4.55
CA ALA A 28 18.03 -5.66 3.40
C ALA A 28 17.30 -6.95 3.81
N PHE A 29 17.77 -7.64 4.85
CA PHE A 29 17.12 -8.85 5.37
C PHE A 29 15.75 -8.54 6.01
N ALA A 30 15.66 -7.46 6.79
CA ALA A 30 14.40 -7.02 7.39
C ALA A 30 13.37 -6.65 6.31
N LEU A 31 13.79 -5.93 5.27
CA LEU A 31 12.94 -5.55 4.14
C LEU A 31 12.44 -6.77 3.35
N ARG A 32 13.27 -7.82 3.18
CA ARG A 32 12.85 -9.09 2.59
C ARG A 32 11.76 -9.78 3.41
N LYS A 33 11.91 -9.83 4.75
CA LYS A 33 10.91 -10.46 5.64
C LYS A 33 9.57 -9.73 5.62
N VAL A 34 9.59 -8.41 5.46
CA VAL A 34 8.38 -7.56 5.39
C VAL A 34 7.74 -7.58 3.99
N GLY A 35 8.33 -8.29 3.02
CA GLY A 35 7.76 -8.45 1.67
C GLY A 35 7.95 -7.25 0.75
N LEU A 36 8.90 -6.35 1.06
CA LEU A 36 9.23 -5.17 0.25
C LEU A 36 10.29 -5.44 -0.83
N LEU A 37 10.87 -6.64 -0.85
CA LEU A 37 11.91 -7.06 -1.79
C LEU A 37 11.55 -8.42 -2.39
N ASP A 38 11.21 -8.43 -3.68
CA ASP A 38 11.06 -9.61 -4.54
C ASP A 38 12.44 -10.15 -4.97
N GLU A 39 12.50 -11.44 -5.27
CA GLU A 39 13.65 -12.24 -5.73
C GLU A 39 14.31 -11.66 -7.00
N ASN A 40 13.60 -10.83 -7.78
CA ASN A 40 14.12 -10.14 -8.97
C ASN A 40 14.80 -8.78 -8.71
N TRP A 41 15.05 -8.37 -7.46
CA TRP A 41 15.56 -7.01 -7.13
C TRP A 41 14.71 -5.86 -7.72
N ASN A 42 13.48 -6.16 -8.15
CA ASN A 42 12.52 -5.14 -8.47
C ASN A 42 12.03 -4.56 -7.16
N PHE A 43 12.33 -3.27 -6.97
CA PHE A 43 11.71 -2.51 -5.91
C PHE A 43 10.22 -2.37 -6.27
N SER A 44 9.34 -3.16 -5.65
CA SER A 44 7.89 -2.94 -5.74
C SER A 44 7.49 -1.84 -4.76
N PHE A 45 7.85 -0.61 -5.12
CA PHE A 45 6.98 0.51 -4.84
C PHE A 45 5.84 0.32 -5.82
N TYR A 46 4.60 0.48 -5.36
CA TYR A 46 3.48 0.98 -6.15
C TYR A 46 3.67 0.89 -7.66
N HIS A 47 2.89 0.06 -8.35
CA HIS A 47 2.77 0.17 -9.80
C HIS A 47 2.27 1.58 -10.16
N ASP A 48 3.20 2.53 -10.30
CA ASP A 48 3.08 3.68 -11.16
C ASP A 48 3.07 3.13 -12.59
N GLN A 49 1.91 2.65 -13.01
CA GLN A 49 1.65 2.51 -14.43
C GLN A 49 1.58 3.93 -15.00
N LYS A 50 2.68 4.37 -15.63
CA LYS A 50 2.61 5.41 -16.66
C LYS A 50 1.48 5.06 -17.64
N PRO A 51 0.66 6.03 -18.08
CA PRO A 51 -0.51 5.74 -18.88
C PRO A 51 -0.08 5.27 -20.27
N THR A 52 -0.12 3.96 -20.51
CA THR A 52 -0.08 3.40 -21.85
C THR A 52 -1.44 3.61 -22.51
N PRO A 53 -1.50 4.15 -23.74
CA PRO A 53 -2.77 4.43 -24.40
C PRO A 53 -3.52 3.16 -24.79
N GLN A 54 -4.74 3.05 -24.25
CA GLN A 54 -5.90 2.32 -24.75
C GLN A 54 -5.83 0.79 -24.81
N GLU A 55 -6.26 0.16 -23.71
CA GLU A 55 -7.12 -1.01 -23.78
C GLU A 55 -8.34 -0.76 -22.87
N LYS A 56 -9.42 -1.51 -23.06
CA LYS A 56 -10.66 -1.41 -22.29
C LYS A 56 -10.30 -1.41 -20.80
N THR A 57 -10.60 -0.35 -20.05
CA THR A 57 -10.25 -0.29 -18.62
C THR A 57 -10.98 -1.42 -17.92
N ASP A 58 -10.24 -2.47 -17.56
CA ASP A 58 -10.79 -3.56 -16.78
C ASP A 58 -10.88 -3.07 -15.34
N TYR A 59 -12.05 -2.52 -15.01
CA TYR A 59 -12.34 -2.05 -13.65
C TYR A 59 -12.26 -3.19 -12.62
N SER A 60 -12.25 -4.46 -13.04
CA SER A 60 -12.01 -5.59 -12.15
C SER A 60 -10.66 -5.51 -11.44
N GLU A 61 -9.59 -5.13 -12.15
CA GLU A 61 -8.26 -5.00 -11.54
C GLU A 61 -8.23 -3.86 -10.51
N VAL A 62 -8.92 -2.76 -10.81
CA VAL A 62 -9.06 -1.62 -9.91
C VAL A 62 -9.81 -2.02 -8.64
N GLU A 63 -10.91 -2.76 -8.79
CA GLU A 63 -11.73 -3.28 -7.69
C GLU A 63 -10.95 -4.30 -6.84
N GLU A 64 -10.14 -5.17 -7.45
CA GLU A 64 -9.25 -6.08 -6.73
C GLU A 64 -8.17 -5.35 -5.94
N ASN A 65 -7.62 -4.27 -6.49
CA ASN A 65 -6.64 -3.44 -5.81
C ASN A 65 -7.28 -2.70 -4.61
N MET A 66 -8.50 -2.19 -4.77
CA MET A 66 -9.29 -1.60 -3.67
C MET A 66 -9.49 -2.61 -2.53
N VAL A 67 -9.82 -3.87 -2.85
CA VAL A 67 -9.98 -4.94 -1.85
C VAL A 67 -8.66 -5.23 -1.15
N SER A 68 -7.56 -5.33 -1.89
CA SER A 68 -6.23 -5.62 -1.35
C SER A 68 -5.73 -4.50 -0.41
N ALA A 69 -5.93 -3.24 -0.79
CA ALA A 69 -5.63 -2.08 0.04
C ALA A 69 -6.50 -2.05 1.31
N SER A 70 -7.79 -2.36 1.20
CA SER A 70 -8.72 -2.41 2.34
C SER A 70 -8.35 -3.49 3.34
N LYS A 71 -7.89 -4.67 2.88
CA LYS A 71 -7.40 -5.74 3.75
C LYS A 71 -6.20 -5.27 4.60
N LYS A 72 -5.26 -4.54 3.99
CA LYS A 72 -4.11 -3.96 4.70
C LYS A 72 -4.56 -2.93 5.74
N TYR A 73 -5.45 -2.02 5.34
CA TYR A 73 -6.01 -1.00 6.24
C TYR A 73 -6.72 -1.63 7.44
N ILE A 74 -7.55 -2.66 7.23
CA ILE A 74 -8.23 -3.36 8.33
C ILE A 74 -7.25 -4.12 9.22
N ASN A 75 -6.23 -4.74 8.64
CA ASN A 75 -5.20 -5.40 9.42
C ASN A 75 -4.47 -4.41 10.35
N ASP A 76 -4.10 -3.23 9.84
CA ASP A 76 -3.28 -2.27 10.57
C ASP A 76 -4.07 -1.49 11.64
N PHE A 77 -5.30 -1.09 11.33
CA PHE A 77 -6.12 -0.27 12.23
C PHE A 77 -7.06 -1.07 13.13
N TYR A 78 -7.50 -2.24 12.68
CA TYR A 78 -8.52 -3.04 13.36
C TYR A 78 -8.03 -4.43 13.76
N ASN A 79 -6.77 -4.80 13.48
CA ASN A 79 -6.24 -6.15 13.74
C ASN A 79 -7.13 -7.27 13.18
N ASN A 80 -7.79 -7.02 12.04
CA ASN A 80 -8.80 -7.90 11.43
C ASN A 80 -10.04 -8.20 12.30
N GLN A 81 -10.24 -7.46 13.39
CA GLN A 81 -11.43 -7.55 14.24
C GLN A 81 -12.45 -6.51 13.80
N LEU A 82 -13.38 -6.92 12.94
CA LEU A 82 -14.54 -6.11 12.60
C LEU A 82 -15.65 -6.36 13.61
N GLY A 83 -16.40 -5.30 13.95
CA GLY A 83 -17.62 -5.43 14.74
C GLY A 83 -18.75 -6.10 13.96
N LEU A 84 -19.96 -6.05 14.51
CA LEU A 84 -21.16 -6.59 13.85
C LEU A 84 -21.66 -5.71 12.69
N ASP A 85 -21.26 -4.44 12.65
CA ASP A 85 -21.74 -3.49 11.65
C ASP A 85 -20.89 -3.50 10.38
N THR A 86 -21.51 -3.13 9.26
CA THR A 86 -20.80 -2.94 7.98
C THR A 86 -19.91 -1.69 8.07
N LEU A 87 -18.61 -1.87 7.84
CA LEU A 87 -17.64 -0.80 7.74
C LEU A 87 -17.54 -0.34 6.28
N HIS A 88 -17.68 0.95 6.03
CA HIS A 88 -17.44 1.54 4.72
C HIS A 88 -16.09 2.28 4.73
N ILE A 89 -15.13 1.77 3.96
CA ILE A 89 -13.78 2.34 3.84
C ILE A 89 -13.73 3.13 2.53
N LYS A 90 -13.49 4.44 2.62
CA LYS A 90 -13.37 5.29 1.43
C LYS A 90 -12.05 5.06 0.72
N VAL A 91 -12.07 5.10 -0.62
CA VAL A 91 -10.86 5.09 -1.44
C VAL A 91 -9.98 6.29 -1.10
N SER A 92 -10.57 7.47 -0.85
CA SER A 92 -9.81 8.64 -0.43
C SER A 92 -8.98 8.39 0.83
N SER A 93 -9.55 7.70 1.82
CA SER A 93 -8.84 7.34 3.05
C SER A 93 -7.70 6.34 2.78
N LEU A 94 -7.90 5.38 1.87
CA LEU A 94 -6.83 4.46 1.48
C LEU A 94 -5.68 5.19 0.75
N VAL A 95 -6.00 6.20 -0.07
CA VAL A 95 -5.01 7.04 -0.75
C VAL A 95 -4.27 7.93 0.25
N GLU A 96 -4.99 8.62 1.13
CA GLU A 96 -4.42 9.50 2.17
C GLU A 96 -3.49 8.75 3.13
N ASN A 97 -3.84 7.51 3.46
CA ASN A 97 -3.03 6.66 4.33
C ASN A 97 -1.98 5.83 3.57
N ASN A 98 -1.77 6.08 2.28
CA ASN A 98 -0.77 5.40 1.44
C ASN A 98 -0.93 3.87 1.43
N TYR A 99 -2.15 3.37 1.28
CA TYR A 99 -2.46 1.96 0.98
C TYR A 99 -2.69 1.69 -0.50
N MET A 100 -3.06 2.71 -1.28
CA MET A 100 -3.23 2.64 -2.72
C MET A 100 -2.97 3.99 -3.39
N SER A 101 -2.65 3.98 -4.68
CA SER A 101 -2.55 5.20 -5.50
C SER A 101 -3.93 5.73 -5.88
N GLU A 102 -3.97 7.01 -6.25
CA GLU A 102 -5.18 7.64 -6.77
C GLU A 102 -5.65 6.96 -8.06
N ILE A 103 -6.95 6.66 -8.12
CA ILE A 103 -7.56 6.04 -9.29
C ILE A 103 -7.96 7.16 -10.26
N THR A 104 -7.36 7.14 -11.46
CA THR A 104 -7.69 8.06 -12.54
C THR A 104 -8.07 7.27 -13.79
N ASP A 105 -9.18 7.65 -14.42
CA ASP A 105 -9.59 7.18 -15.73
C ASP A 105 -9.36 8.29 -16.77
N LYS A 106 -9.54 7.99 -18.06
CA LYS A 106 -9.43 8.93 -19.19
C LYS A 106 -10.26 10.20 -18.99
N ASP A 107 -11.37 10.07 -18.26
CA ASP A 107 -12.34 11.12 -18.01
C ASP A 107 -12.10 11.91 -16.71
N GLY A 108 -11.08 11.54 -15.93
CA GLY A 108 -10.70 12.21 -14.69
C GLY A 108 -10.61 11.27 -13.48
N LYS A 109 -10.64 11.86 -12.29
CA LYS A 109 -10.53 11.16 -11.01
C LYS A 109 -11.76 10.29 -10.74
N CYS A 110 -11.54 9.08 -10.23
CA CYS A 110 -12.59 8.22 -9.72
C CYS A 110 -12.68 8.30 -8.19
N SER A 111 -13.87 8.08 -7.65
CA SER A 111 -14.14 7.96 -6.22
C SER A 111 -14.81 6.62 -5.92
N GLY A 112 -14.93 6.25 -4.66
CA GLY A 112 -15.43 4.94 -4.30
C GLY A 112 -15.21 4.57 -2.85
N TYR A 113 -15.79 3.44 -2.48
CA TYR A 113 -15.67 2.88 -1.15
C TYR A 113 -15.71 1.36 -1.19
N ILE A 114 -15.23 0.73 -0.14
CA ILE A 114 -15.27 -0.71 0.06
C ILE A 114 -16.15 -0.96 1.28
N SER A 115 -17.19 -1.77 1.09
CA SER A 115 -18.00 -2.25 2.21
C SER A 115 -17.41 -3.54 2.73
N VAL A 116 -17.14 -3.58 4.03
CA VAL A 116 -16.59 -4.74 4.71
C VAL A 116 -17.54 -5.16 5.82
N TYR A 117 -17.94 -6.42 5.79
CA TYR A 117 -18.86 -6.99 6.76
C TYR A 117 -18.48 -8.45 7.01
N VAL A 118 -18.94 -8.98 8.14
CA VAL A 118 -18.73 -10.38 8.50
C VAL A 118 -19.90 -11.20 7.96
N ASP A 119 -19.62 -12.29 7.24
CA ASP A 119 -20.67 -13.21 6.78
C ASP A 119 -21.16 -14.14 7.90
N ASP A 120 -22.15 -14.98 7.58
CA ASP A 120 -22.72 -15.96 8.51
C ASP A 120 -21.70 -17.00 9.01
N ASN A 121 -20.55 -17.15 8.33
CA ASN A 121 -19.47 -18.05 8.70
C ASN A 121 -18.38 -17.37 9.54
N GLY A 122 -18.53 -16.08 9.84
CA GLY A 122 -17.52 -15.31 10.56
C GLY A 122 -16.36 -14.82 9.69
N ALA A 123 -16.46 -14.91 8.36
CA ALA A 123 -15.44 -14.44 7.44
C ALA A 123 -15.68 -12.99 7.00
N ASN A 124 -14.59 -12.22 6.91
CA ASN A 124 -14.65 -10.85 6.41
C ASN A 124 -14.86 -10.83 4.88
N VAL A 125 -15.99 -10.29 4.44
CA VAL A 125 -16.33 -10.11 3.03
C VAL A 125 -16.10 -8.66 2.63
N TYR A 126 -15.43 -8.46 1.49
CA TYR A 126 -15.06 -7.16 0.96
C TYR A 126 -15.79 -6.94 -0.36
N LYS A 127 -16.60 -5.88 -0.44
CA LYS A 127 -17.31 -5.48 -1.66
C LYS A 127 -16.88 -4.09 -2.10
N PRO A 128 -16.09 -3.98 -3.18
CA PRO A 128 -15.69 -2.69 -3.72
C PRO A 128 -16.83 -2.05 -4.52
N TYR A 129 -16.92 -0.72 -4.45
CA TYR A 129 -17.82 0.09 -5.26
C TYR A 129 -17.05 1.30 -5.78
N LEU A 130 -16.94 1.39 -7.11
CA LEU A 130 -16.21 2.44 -7.80
C LEU A 130 -17.17 3.33 -8.59
N LYS A 131 -16.92 4.63 -8.58
CA LYS A 131 -17.61 5.64 -9.38
C LYS A 131 -16.57 6.46 -10.14
N CYS A 132 -16.55 6.26 -11.45
CA CYS A 132 -15.87 7.09 -12.42
C CYS A 132 -16.92 7.85 -13.25
N LYS A 133 -16.50 8.76 -14.12
CA LYS A 133 -17.44 9.50 -14.99
C LYS A 133 -18.16 8.59 -15.99
N SER A 134 -17.47 7.57 -16.48
CA SER A 134 -17.92 6.63 -17.52
C SER A 134 -18.41 5.29 -16.97
N TYR A 135 -18.21 5.04 -15.67
CA TYR A 135 -18.45 3.76 -15.03
C TYR A 135 -18.94 3.92 -13.59
N THR A 136 -19.91 3.13 -13.17
CA THR A 136 -20.34 3.05 -11.77
C THR A 136 -20.68 1.60 -11.45
N THR A 137 -20.05 1.07 -10.40
CA THR A 137 -20.33 -0.28 -9.92
C THR A 137 -21.80 -0.39 -9.52
N SER A 138 -22.46 -1.49 -9.91
CA SER A 138 -23.86 -1.74 -9.54
C SER A 138 -24.04 -1.79 -8.03
N GLY A 139 -25.03 -1.07 -7.51
CA GLY A 139 -25.29 -0.98 -6.06
C GLY A 139 -24.47 0.07 -5.32
N TYR A 140 -23.71 0.91 -6.03
CA TYR A 140 -23.03 2.06 -5.44
C TYR A 140 -24.03 3.04 -4.79
N VAL A 141 -23.71 3.51 -3.59
CA VAL A 141 -24.50 4.49 -2.82
C VAL A 141 -23.62 5.68 -2.44
N GLU A 142 -23.98 6.87 -2.93
CA GLU A 142 -23.17 8.09 -2.80
C GLU A 142 -22.90 8.52 -1.36
N ARG A 143 -23.84 8.27 -0.43
CA ARG A 143 -23.66 8.58 1.00
C ARG A 143 -22.47 7.87 1.64
N HIS A 144 -22.06 6.71 1.13
CA HIS A 144 -20.92 5.97 1.68
C HIS A 144 -19.56 6.49 1.18
N ASP A 145 -19.56 7.31 0.12
CA ASP A 145 -18.37 7.94 -0.48
C ASP A 145 -18.19 9.40 -0.01
N GLY A 146 -19.32 10.11 0.18
CA GLY A 146 -19.37 11.52 0.62
C GLY A 146 -18.74 11.81 1.97
#